data_AF-A0A930H805-F1
#
_entry.id   AF-A0A930H805-F1
#
_cell.length_a   1.000
_cell.length_b   1.000
_cell.length_c   1.000
_cell.angle_alpha   90.00
_cell.angle_beta   90.00
_cell.angle_gamma   90.00
#
_symmetry.space_group_name_H-M   'P 1'
#
loop_
_entity.id
_entity.type
_entity.pdbx_description
1 polymer ?
#
loop_
_entity_poly.entity_id
_entity_poly.type
_entity_poly.pdbx_seq_one_letter_code
_entity_poly.pdbx_strand_id
1 'polypeptide(L)'
;AKSNMEKNRKEQKVEKFFGVLLKYLNTFRGRFGLLVLFTTIGFAVIIGRVYQLQTKGGEKYRKQGEKQYTSLSFIKAKRGRIATSDGQVLAYDNEEFIINLDPSLIEEKNIDEVLGMLKKYIPELEVEKYKSEYLQDKQLQKKYLKIEHIIPYNTKIAIEAEVETDIKSAKDKVKKKEGYKRKFKGVTFETLFTRNYIQDNIFQEIIGYVSNENKGVYGIEKYYDKELSGKTGITTGLRKIPKALQGIMKLGNIKKSEDRKEEEGDNLVLTIDSFLQDALNNELEAAYVKYNASSTMGILMEVETGKVLAMSSYPKAEDKADIKNRTITDYFEPGSIFKPITVAIGLETKVINENTRLVSEGSIKVA
;
A
#
# COMPACT_ATOMS: atom_id res chain seq x y z
N ALA A 1 -34.01 -17.13 -84.82
CA ALA A 1 -34.33 -18.54 -84.48
C ALA A 1 -33.22 -19.30 -83.73
N LYS A 2 -31.92 -19.16 -84.07
CA LYS A 2 -30.82 -19.91 -83.40
C LYS A 2 -30.56 -19.54 -81.91
N SER A 3 -30.78 -18.29 -81.51
CA SER A 3 -30.60 -17.82 -80.12
C SER A 3 -31.56 -18.45 -79.10
N ASN A 4 -32.82 -18.72 -79.49
CA ASN A 4 -33.81 -19.31 -78.58
C ASN A 4 -33.63 -20.82 -78.40
N MET A 5 -33.01 -21.51 -79.36
CA MET A 5 -32.74 -22.95 -79.24
C MET A 5 -31.57 -23.27 -78.29
N GLU A 6 -30.53 -22.44 -78.22
CA GLU A 6 -29.45 -22.62 -77.24
C GLU A 6 -29.88 -22.30 -75.81
N LYS A 7 -30.74 -21.27 -75.65
CA LYS A 7 -31.29 -20.90 -74.35
C LYS A 7 -32.20 -22.00 -73.80
N ASN A 8 -33.12 -22.54 -74.61
CA ASN A 8 -33.96 -23.69 -74.25
C ASN A 8 -33.16 -24.96 -73.97
N ARG A 9 -32.06 -25.23 -74.69
CA ARG A 9 -31.18 -26.39 -74.41
C ARG A 9 -30.40 -26.25 -73.11
N LYS A 10 -29.98 -25.03 -72.75
CA LYS A 10 -29.34 -24.76 -71.46
C LYS A 10 -30.36 -24.88 -70.32
N GLU A 11 -31.54 -24.31 -70.48
CA GLU A 11 -32.64 -24.41 -69.50
C GLU A 11 -33.09 -25.87 -69.30
N GLN A 12 -33.28 -26.65 -70.36
CA GLN A 12 -33.60 -28.09 -70.25
C GLN A 12 -32.49 -28.92 -69.61
N LYS A 13 -31.21 -28.61 -69.88
CA LYS A 13 -30.09 -29.28 -69.19
C LYS A 13 -30.08 -28.96 -67.70
N VAL A 14 -30.39 -27.72 -67.35
CA VAL A 14 -30.48 -27.26 -65.96
C VAL A 14 -31.65 -27.93 -65.24
N GLU A 15 -32.85 -27.94 -65.83
CA GLU A 15 -34.02 -28.63 -65.27
C GLU A 15 -33.80 -30.14 -65.13
N LYS A 16 -33.18 -30.79 -66.13
CA LYS A 16 -32.88 -32.22 -66.08
C LYS A 16 -31.82 -32.54 -65.02
N PHE A 17 -30.85 -31.66 -64.83
CA PHE A 17 -29.87 -31.75 -63.75
C PHE A 17 -30.53 -31.58 -62.38
N PHE A 18 -31.40 -30.57 -62.21
CA PHE A 18 -32.17 -30.36 -60.98
C PHE A 18 -33.13 -31.51 -60.68
N GLY A 19 -33.76 -32.11 -61.70
CA GLY A 19 -34.63 -33.27 -61.54
C GLY A 19 -33.87 -34.53 -61.09
N VAL A 20 -32.69 -34.80 -61.67
CA VAL A 20 -31.82 -35.90 -61.23
C VAL A 20 -31.27 -35.65 -59.82
N LEU A 21 -30.91 -34.40 -59.52
CA LEU A 21 -30.46 -33.97 -58.20
C LEU A 21 -31.56 -34.15 -57.17
N LEU A 22 -32.79 -33.68 -57.41
CA LEU A 22 -33.95 -33.85 -56.53
C LEU A 22 -34.27 -35.33 -56.28
N LYS A 23 -34.16 -36.18 -57.31
CA LYS A 23 -34.38 -37.62 -57.18
C LYS A 23 -33.28 -38.30 -56.34
N TYR A 24 -32.02 -37.88 -56.52
CA TYR A 24 -30.89 -38.33 -55.70
C TYR A 24 -31.03 -37.84 -54.25
N LEU A 25 -31.38 -36.58 -54.05
CA LEU A 25 -31.63 -35.96 -52.74
C LEU A 25 -32.79 -36.61 -51.98
N ASN A 26 -33.73 -37.27 -52.67
CA ASN A 26 -34.81 -38.01 -52.02
C ASN A 26 -34.42 -39.45 -51.62
N THR A 27 -33.24 -39.94 -52.04
CA THR A 27 -32.69 -41.22 -51.57
C THR A 27 -31.93 -41.05 -50.26
N PHE A 28 -31.84 -42.12 -49.47
CA PHE A 28 -31.09 -42.13 -48.21
C PHE A 28 -29.64 -41.61 -48.37
N ARG A 29 -28.96 -42.00 -49.46
CA ARG A 29 -27.60 -41.56 -49.78
C ARG A 29 -27.50 -40.06 -50.10
N GLY A 30 -28.48 -39.49 -50.80
CA GLY A 30 -28.51 -38.06 -51.10
C GLY A 30 -28.84 -37.19 -49.88
N ARG A 31 -29.78 -37.62 -49.03
CA ARG A 31 -30.08 -36.94 -47.75
C ARG A 31 -28.89 -36.97 -46.80
N PHE A 32 -28.20 -38.10 -46.71
CA PHE A 32 -26.98 -38.24 -45.91
C PHE A 32 -25.86 -37.34 -46.46
N GLY A 33 -25.69 -37.27 -47.78
CA GLY A 33 -24.72 -36.37 -48.42
C GLY A 33 -24.97 -34.89 -48.12
N LEU A 34 -26.24 -34.44 -48.14
CA LEU A 34 -26.59 -33.08 -47.71
C LEU A 34 -26.27 -32.82 -46.24
N LEU A 35 -26.60 -33.77 -45.36
CA LEU A 35 -26.33 -33.64 -43.93
C LEU A 35 -24.83 -33.48 -43.66
N VAL A 36 -24.00 -34.31 -44.32
CA VAL A 36 -22.54 -34.21 -44.27
C VAL A 36 -22.06 -32.87 -44.83
N LEU A 37 -22.60 -32.42 -45.97
CA LEU A 37 -22.22 -31.12 -46.54
C LEU A 37 -22.53 -29.95 -45.59
N PHE A 38 -23.74 -29.90 -45.03
CA PHE A 38 -24.14 -28.86 -44.08
C PHE A 38 -23.31 -28.90 -42.79
N THR A 39 -23.02 -30.08 -42.26
CA THR A 39 -22.13 -30.21 -41.08
C THR A 39 -20.70 -29.77 -41.41
N THR A 40 -20.18 -30.12 -42.59
CA THR A 40 -18.83 -29.71 -43.01
C THR A 40 -18.73 -28.20 -43.17
N ILE A 41 -19.73 -27.57 -43.81
CA ILE A 41 -19.81 -26.11 -43.93
C ILE A 41 -19.92 -25.46 -42.54
N GLY A 42 -20.74 -26.02 -41.65
CA GLY A 42 -20.85 -25.56 -40.27
C GLY A 42 -19.51 -25.57 -39.52
N PHE A 43 -18.76 -26.68 -39.63
CA PHE A 43 -17.40 -26.77 -39.06
C PHE A 43 -16.44 -25.77 -39.69
N ALA A 44 -16.48 -25.57 -41.01
CA ALA A 44 -15.62 -24.60 -41.69
C ALA A 44 -15.88 -23.16 -41.20
N VAL A 45 -17.15 -22.79 -40.96
CA VAL A 45 -17.52 -21.49 -40.39
C VAL A 45 -16.98 -21.34 -38.97
N ILE A 46 -17.11 -22.37 -38.12
CA ILE A 46 -16.57 -22.36 -36.76
C ILE A 46 -15.04 -22.22 -36.77
N ILE A 47 -14.34 -22.99 -37.61
CA ILE A 47 -12.88 -22.92 -37.75
C ILE A 47 -12.45 -21.54 -38.24
N GLY A 48 -13.13 -21.00 -39.26
CA GLY A 48 -12.87 -19.65 -39.75
C GLY A 48 -13.06 -18.58 -38.68
N ARG A 49 -14.10 -18.74 -37.84
CA ARG A 49 -14.35 -17.83 -36.71
C ARG A 49 -13.27 -17.95 -35.62
N VAL A 50 -12.84 -19.16 -35.28
CA VAL A 50 -11.73 -19.40 -34.34
C VAL A 50 -10.44 -18.80 -34.87
N TYR A 51 -10.14 -18.99 -36.17
CA TYR A 51 -8.96 -18.39 -36.82
C TYR A 51 -9.00 -16.86 -36.78
N GLN A 52 -10.15 -16.25 -37.07
CA GLN A 52 -10.34 -14.80 -36.97
C GLN A 52 -10.13 -14.29 -35.54
N LEU A 53 -10.66 -15.02 -34.54
CA LEU A 53 -10.49 -14.67 -33.12
C LEU A 53 -9.03 -14.80 -32.68
N GLN A 54 -8.31 -15.83 -33.12
CA GLN A 54 -6.89 -16.02 -32.77
C GLN A 54 -5.98 -14.98 -33.45
N THR A 55 -6.26 -14.59 -34.70
CA THR A 55 -5.38 -13.69 -35.48
C THR A 55 -5.66 -12.21 -35.27
N LYS A 56 -6.93 -11.78 -35.24
CA LYS A 56 -7.32 -10.35 -35.14
C LYS A 56 -7.82 -9.94 -33.75
N GLY A 57 -8.37 -10.88 -32.97
CA GLY A 57 -8.91 -10.62 -31.63
C GLY A 57 -7.98 -11.02 -30.48
N GLY A 58 -6.93 -11.79 -30.77
CA GLY A 58 -6.13 -12.48 -29.77
C GLY A 58 -5.55 -11.57 -28.68
N GLU A 59 -5.00 -10.41 -29.05
CA GLU A 59 -4.44 -9.47 -28.07
C GLU A 59 -5.50 -8.88 -27.13
N LYS A 60 -6.68 -8.56 -27.64
CA LYS A 60 -7.76 -7.98 -26.82
C LYS A 60 -8.25 -8.99 -25.78
N TYR A 61 -8.53 -10.22 -26.20
CA TYR A 61 -8.96 -11.28 -25.29
C TYR A 61 -7.85 -11.73 -24.35
N ARG A 62 -6.59 -11.68 -24.79
CA ARG A 62 -5.42 -11.93 -23.93
C ARG A 62 -5.29 -10.86 -22.85
N LYS A 63 -5.39 -9.57 -23.19
CA LYS A 63 -5.38 -8.47 -22.20
C LYS A 63 -6.56 -8.54 -21.23
N GLN A 64 -7.76 -8.91 -21.70
CA GLN A 64 -8.91 -9.13 -20.82
C GLN A 64 -8.69 -10.31 -19.86
N GLY A 65 -8.16 -11.42 -20.37
CA GLY A 65 -7.78 -12.57 -19.55
C GLY A 65 -6.68 -12.22 -18.54
N GLU A 66 -5.63 -11.52 -18.96
CA GLU A 66 -4.57 -11.02 -18.08
C GLU A 66 -5.16 -10.14 -16.98
N LYS A 67 -6.03 -9.16 -17.28
CA LYS A 67 -6.71 -8.36 -16.25
C LYS A 67 -7.57 -9.19 -15.30
N GLN A 68 -8.25 -10.22 -15.81
CA GLN A 68 -9.13 -11.07 -15.01
C GLN A 68 -8.35 -12.02 -14.08
N TYR A 69 -7.19 -12.49 -14.53
CA TYR A 69 -6.34 -13.43 -13.82
C TYR A 69 -5.14 -12.77 -13.12
N THR A 70 -4.97 -11.46 -13.21
CA THR A 70 -3.96 -10.71 -12.48
C THR A 70 -4.56 -10.15 -11.19
N SER A 71 -3.80 -10.25 -10.10
CA SER A 71 -4.07 -9.53 -8.86
C SER A 71 -2.89 -8.62 -8.55
N LEU A 72 -3.14 -7.33 -8.42
CA LEU A 72 -2.15 -6.39 -7.89
C LEU A 72 -2.15 -6.49 -6.37
N SER A 73 -0.97 -6.63 -5.78
CA SER A 73 -0.74 -6.48 -4.36
C SER A 73 0.17 -5.27 -4.14
N PHE A 74 -0.27 -4.36 -3.28
CA PHE A 74 0.49 -3.18 -2.90
C PHE A 74 1.33 -3.53 -1.67
N ILE A 75 2.64 -3.35 -1.77
CA ILE A 75 3.57 -3.52 -0.65
C ILE A 75 3.84 -2.12 -0.10
N LYS A 76 3.35 -1.82 1.10
CA LYS A 76 3.59 -0.52 1.73
C LYS A 76 5.10 -0.28 1.85
N ALA A 77 5.53 0.96 1.64
CA ALA A 77 6.90 1.36 1.93
C ALA A 77 7.05 1.67 3.41
N LYS A 78 8.25 1.42 3.94
CA LYS A 78 8.64 1.87 5.28
C LYS A 78 8.85 3.37 5.28
N ARG A 79 8.22 4.10 6.20
CA ARG A 79 8.41 5.54 6.33
C ARG A 79 9.79 5.84 6.92
N GLY A 80 10.43 6.89 6.42
CA GLY A 80 11.74 7.34 6.88
C GLY A 80 11.76 7.71 8.36
N ARG A 81 12.88 7.48 9.04
CA ARG A 81 13.07 7.85 10.44
C ARG A 81 13.38 9.34 10.58
N ILE A 82 12.97 9.94 11.70
CA ILE A 82 13.33 11.30 12.08
C ILE A 82 14.27 11.21 13.29
N ALA A 83 15.40 11.89 13.22
CA ALA A 83 16.38 11.95 14.30
C ALA A 83 16.86 13.39 14.55
N THR A 84 17.39 13.65 15.74
CA THR A 84 18.09 14.89 16.08
C THR A 84 19.49 14.93 15.45
N SER A 85 20.12 16.10 15.51
CA SER A 85 21.49 16.31 15.01
C SER A 85 22.54 15.50 15.78
N ASP A 86 22.29 15.25 17.07
CA ASP A 86 23.10 14.41 17.96
C ASP A 86 22.78 12.90 17.86
N GLY A 87 21.82 12.52 17.01
CA GLY A 87 21.55 11.13 16.63
C GLY A 87 20.46 10.43 17.44
N GLN A 88 19.75 11.12 18.34
CA GLN A 88 18.58 10.57 19.02
C GLN A 88 17.47 10.33 18.00
N VAL A 89 16.98 9.09 17.93
CA VAL A 89 15.82 8.76 17.10
C VAL A 89 14.57 9.29 17.78
N LEU A 90 13.76 10.04 17.04
CA LEU A 90 12.55 10.66 17.53
C LEU A 90 11.29 9.99 16.98
N ALA A 91 11.30 9.60 15.71
CA ALA A 91 10.19 8.88 15.09
C ALA A 91 10.70 7.82 14.11
N TYR A 92 10.06 6.66 14.10
CA TYR A 92 10.43 5.55 13.21
C TYR A 92 9.26 4.57 13.03
N ASP A 93 9.30 3.81 11.94
CA ASP A 93 8.30 2.77 11.69
C ASP A 93 8.74 1.43 12.27
N ASN A 94 7.88 0.83 13.09
CA ASN A 94 7.95 -0.58 13.44
C ASN A 94 7.37 -1.41 12.31
N GLU A 95 8.13 -2.38 11.83
CA GLU A 95 7.65 -3.38 10.88
C GLU A 95 6.96 -4.51 11.66
N GLU A 96 5.64 -4.58 11.50
CA GLU A 96 4.76 -5.51 12.19
C GLU A 96 3.98 -6.33 11.17
N PHE A 97 3.36 -7.42 11.62
CA PHE A 97 2.69 -8.33 10.70
C PHE A 97 1.33 -8.75 11.23
N ILE A 98 0.41 -9.01 10.31
CA ILE A 98 -0.82 -9.72 10.60
C ILE A 98 -0.82 -11.05 9.86
N ILE A 99 -1.20 -12.10 10.57
CA ILE A 99 -1.33 -13.44 10.01
C ILE A 99 -2.63 -13.53 9.22
N ASN A 100 -2.53 -14.04 8.00
CA ASN A 100 -3.64 -14.31 7.12
C ASN A 100 -3.67 -15.77 6.74
N LEU A 101 -4.83 -16.39 6.92
CA LEU A 101 -5.10 -17.76 6.53
C LEU A 101 -5.84 -17.76 5.18
N ASP A 102 -5.45 -18.65 4.27
CA ASP A 102 -6.20 -18.94 3.05
C ASP A 102 -7.01 -20.24 3.23
N PRO A 103 -8.34 -20.13 3.47
CA PRO A 103 -9.19 -21.31 3.68
C PRO A 103 -9.22 -22.28 2.50
N SER A 104 -8.93 -21.78 1.29
CA SER A 104 -8.89 -22.60 0.07
C SER A 104 -7.64 -23.47 -0.04
N LEU A 105 -6.61 -23.20 0.77
CA LEU A 105 -5.34 -23.93 0.78
C LEU A 105 -5.16 -24.84 1.99
N ILE A 106 -5.76 -24.48 3.13
CA ILE A 106 -5.73 -25.28 4.36
C ILE A 106 -6.78 -26.40 4.24
N GLU A 107 -6.42 -27.66 4.48
CA GLU A 107 -7.38 -28.77 4.58
C GLU A 107 -8.10 -28.73 5.95
N GLU A 108 -9.39 -29.09 6.03
CA GLU A 108 -10.16 -28.98 7.29
C GLU A 108 -9.53 -29.75 8.44
N LYS A 109 -9.01 -30.95 8.17
CA LYS A 109 -8.29 -31.76 9.17
C LYS A 109 -7.00 -31.13 9.70
N ASN A 110 -6.46 -30.10 9.04
CA ASN A 110 -5.21 -29.44 9.43
C ASN A 110 -5.44 -28.14 10.19
N ILE A 111 -6.68 -27.62 10.27
CA ILE A 111 -6.93 -26.31 10.89
C ILE A 111 -6.52 -26.29 12.37
N ASP A 112 -6.81 -27.37 13.10
CA ASP A 112 -6.45 -27.51 14.52
C ASP A 112 -4.93 -27.48 14.72
N GLU A 113 -4.17 -28.10 13.81
CA GLU A 113 -2.71 -28.04 13.86
C GLU A 113 -2.17 -26.64 13.52
N VAL A 114 -2.77 -25.96 12.53
CA VAL A 114 -2.39 -24.58 12.17
C VAL A 114 -2.64 -23.65 13.34
N LEU A 115 -3.85 -23.67 13.92
CA LEU A 115 -4.20 -22.80 15.05
C LEU A 115 -3.43 -23.16 16.32
N GLY A 116 -3.14 -24.45 16.54
CA GLY A 116 -2.27 -24.90 17.63
C GLY A 116 -0.84 -24.38 17.51
N MET A 117 -0.27 -24.40 16.30
CA MET A 117 1.03 -23.79 16.01
C MET A 117 0.99 -22.28 16.26
N LEU A 118 -0.04 -21.58 15.78
CA LEU A 118 -0.17 -20.14 16.03
C LEU A 118 -0.33 -19.81 17.51
N LYS A 119 -1.08 -20.60 18.28
CA LYS A 119 -1.30 -20.42 19.72
C LYS A 119 -0.02 -20.51 20.55
N LYS A 120 0.97 -21.29 20.10
CA LYS A 120 2.31 -21.37 20.72
C LYS A 120 3.04 -20.02 20.67
N TYR A 121 2.83 -19.26 19.61
CA TYR A 121 3.50 -17.97 19.36
C TYR A 121 2.63 -16.77 19.72
N ILE A 122 1.32 -16.95 19.77
CA ILE A 122 0.32 -15.97 20.14
C ILE A 122 -0.52 -16.54 21.29
N PRO A 123 -0.06 -16.39 22.55
CA PRO A 123 -0.75 -16.97 23.72
C PRO A 123 -2.19 -16.48 23.88
N GLU A 124 -2.50 -15.27 23.42
CA GLU A 124 -3.82 -14.67 23.48
C GLU A 124 -4.76 -15.11 22.35
N LEU A 125 -4.30 -15.95 21.42
CA LEU A 125 -5.08 -16.35 20.25
C LEU A 125 -6.37 -17.10 20.64
N GLU A 126 -7.51 -16.59 20.20
CA GLU A 126 -8.83 -17.21 20.38
C GLU A 126 -9.05 -18.36 19.38
N VAL A 127 -8.47 -19.53 19.67
CA VAL A 127 -8.49 -20.70 18.75
C VAL A 127 -9.90 -21.07 18.29
N GLU A 128 -10.86 -21.13 19.21
CA GLU A 128 -12.24 -21.54 18.88
C GLU A 128 -12.95 -20.52 17.97
N LYS A 129 -12.74 -19.22 18.21
CA LYS A 129 -13.26 -18.15 17.34
C LYS A 129 -12.76 -18.35 15.91
N TYR A 130 -11.44 -18.39 15.72
CA TYR A 130 -10.84 -18.48 14.38
C TYR A 130 -11.09 -19.82 13.69
N LYS A 131 -11.30 -20.91 14.45
CA LYS A 131 -11.75 -22.20 13.90
C LYS A 131 -13.15 -22.09 13.32
N SER A 132 -14.07 -21.47 14.04
CA SER A 132 -15.46 -21.28 13.58
C SER A 132 -15.52 -20.38 12.33
N GLU A 133 -14.78 -19.28 12.32
CA GLU A 133 -14.66 -18.36 11.18
C GLU A 133 -14.06 -19.04 9.96
N TYR A 134 -12.99 -19.84 10.15
CA TYR A 134 -12.38 -20.63 9.08
C TYR A 134 -13.38 -21.59 8.42
N LEU A 135 -14.17 -22.32 9.20
CA LEU A 135 -15.13 -23.28 8.67
C LEU A 135 -16.22 -22.58 7.85
N GLN A 136 -16.72 -21.44 8.33
CA GLN A 136 -17.67 -20.60 7.61
C GLN A 136 -17.07 -20.06 6.30
N ASP A 137 -15.87 -19.50 6.37
CA ASP A 137 -15.19 -18.90 5.23
C ASP A 137 -14.82 -19.93 4.17
N LYS A 138 -14.51 -21.16 4.58
CA LYS A 138 -14.27 -22.27 3.67
C LYS A 138 -15.52 -22.71 2.91
N GLN A 139 -16.68 -22.76 3.58
CA GLN A 139 -17.97 -23.02 2.92
C GLN A 139 -18.29 -21.93 1.89
N LEU A 140 -17.98 -20.67 2.22
CA LEU A 140 -18.14 -19.51 1.35
C LEU A 140 -17.02 -19.39 0.28
N GLN A 141 -16.06 -20.32 0.26
CA GLN A 141 -14.89 -20.32 -0.64
C GLN A 141 -14.08 -19.02 -0.59
N LYS A 142 -14.05 -18.35 0.57
CA LYS A 142 -13.16 -17.21 0.79
C LYS A 142 -11.70 -17.67 0.74
N LYS A 143 -10.83 -16.74 0.36
CA LYS A 143 -9.39 -16.96 0.20
C LYS A 143 -8.55 -16.25 1.25
N TYR A 144 -9.21 -15.64 2.21
CA TYR A 144 -8.59 -14.73 3.15
C TYR A 144 -9.41 -14.68 4.42
N LEU A 145 -8.78 -15.07 5.53
CA LEU A 145 -9.24 -14.91 6.90
C LEU A 145 -8.12 -14.21 7.67
N LYS A 146 -8.41 -13.02 8.19
CA LYS A 146 -7.45 -12.19 8.93
C LYS A 146 -7.48 -12.55 10.40
N ILE A 147 -6.33 -12.88 10.96
CA ILE A 147 -6.18 -13.00 12.42
C ILE A 147 -5.99 -11.59 12.96
N GLU A 148 -6.92 -11.08 13.76
CA GLU A 148 -6.89 -9.72 14.31
C GLU A 148 -5.88 -9.61 15.48
N HIS A 149 -4.64 -9.96 15.20
CA HIS A 149 -3.53 -9.88 16.15
C HIS A 149 -2.26 -9.45 15.43
N ILE A 150 -1.67 -8.35 15.89
CA ILE A 150 -0.42 -7.81 15.36
C ILE A 150 0.74 -8.55 16.00
N ILE A 151 1.64 -9.09 15.19
CA ILE A 151 2.83 -9.79 15.66
C ILE A 151 4.11 -9.02 15.30
N PRO A 152 5.12 -9.06 16.18
CA PRO A 152 6.43 -8.52 15.89
C PRO A 152 7.22 -9.42 14.92
N TYR A 153 8.30 -8.86 14.36
CA TYR A 153 9.15 -9.51 13.36
C TYR A 153 9.72 -10.87 13.83
N ASN A 154 10.21 -10.96 15.08
CA ASN A 154 10.74 -12.20 15.64
C ASN A 154 9.69 -13.34 15.67
N THR A 155 8.45 -13.01 16.01
CA THR A 155 7.33 -13.97 16.02
C THR A 155 7.01 -14.46 14.61
N LYS A 156 6.99 -13.57 13.62
CA LYS A 156 6.84 -13.96 12.19
C LYS A 156 7.93 -14.96 11.78
N ILE A 157 9.20 -14.66 12.07
CA ILE A 157 10.33 -15.52 11.70
C ILE A 157 10.20 -16.91 12.32
N ALA A 158 9.75 -17.00 13.57
CA ALA A 158 9.55 -18.28 14.22
C ALA A 158 8.45 -19.13 13.56
N ILE A 159 7.33 -18.50 13.19
CA ILE A 159 6.24 -19.16 12.46
C ILE A 159 6.69 -19.56 11.05
N GLU A 160 7.39 -18.68 10.33
CA GLU A 160 7.93 -18.97 9.00
C GLU A 160 8.89 -20.17 9.02
N ALA A 161 9.73 -20.30 10.06
CA ALA A 161 10.62 -21.44 10.23
C ALA A 161 9.85 -22.77 10.38
N GLU A 162 8.73 -22.79 11.10
CA GLU A 162 7.87 -23.98 11.21
C GLU A 162 7.21 -24.31 9.86
N VAL A 163 6.71 -23.30 9.14
CA VAL A 163 6.14 -23.45 7.79
C VAL A 163 7.19 -23.96 6.80
N GLU A 164 8.42 -23.47 6.87
CA GLU A 164 9.52 -23.91 6.02
C GLU A 164 9.94 -25.35 6.33
N THR A 165 9.92 -25.73 7.60
CA THR A 165 10.19 -27.11 8.02
C THR A 165 9.14 -28.08 7.48
N ASP A 166 7.86 -27.69 7.46
CA ASP A 166 6.78 -28.45 6.80
C ASP A 166 6.99 -28.55 5.27
N ILE A 167 7.49 -27.48 4.63
CA ILE A 167 7.87 -27.50 3.20
C ILE A 167 9.01 -28.48 2.92
N LYS A 168 10.08 -28.44 3.72
CA LYS A 168 11.25 -29.33 3.58
C LYS A 168 10.83 -30.79 3.78
N SER A 169 10.08 -31.07 4.85
CA SER A 169 9.54 -32.39 5.16
C SER A 169 8.66 -32.95 4.03
N ALA A 170 7.84 -32.10 3.42
CA ALA A 170 7.04 -32.49 2.26
C ALA A 170 7.89 -32.86 1.05
N LYS A 171 8.91 -32.06 0.73
CA LYS A 171 9.81 -32.33 -0.41
C LYS A 171 10.56 -33.64 -0.22
N ASP A 172 11.05 -33.92 0.99
CA ASP A 172 11.84 -35.11 1.28
C ASP A 172 10.98 -36.39 1.27
N LYS A 173 9.77 -36.34 1.82
CA LYS A 173 8.86 -37.49 1.83
C LYS A 173 8.25 -37.78 0.46
N VAL A 174 7.98 -36.73 -0.33
CA VAL A 174 7.57 -36.89 -1.74
C VAL A 174 8.68 -37.55 -2.57
N LYS A 175 9.96 -37.21 -2.34
CA LYS A 175 11.10 -37.92 -2.95
C LYS A 175 11.16 -39.41 -2.55
N LYS A 176 10.75 -39.74 -1.33
CA LYS A 176 10.68 -41.12 -0.80
C LYS A 176 9.40 -41.89 -1.19
N LYS A 177 8.53 -41.32 -2.04
CA LYS A 177 7.18 -41.86 -2.38
C LYS A 177 6.24 -42.07 -1.18
N GLU A 178 6.54 -41.43 -0.04
CA GLU A 178 5.63 -41.38 1.10
C GLU A 178 4.73 -40.15 0.92
N GLY A 179 3.42 -40.37 0.79
CA GLY A 179 2.46 -39.31 0.53
C GLY A 179 2.33 -38.33 1.70
N TYR A 180 3.17 -37.30 1.73
CA TYR A 180 3.07 -36.22 2.72
C TYR A 180 2.28 -35.04 2.17
N LYS A 181 1.20 -34.68 2.86
CA LYS A 181 0.45 -33.46 2.60
C LYS A 181 0.87 -32.39 3.59
N ARG A 182 1.27 -31.23 3.07
CA ARG A 182 1.65 -30.05 3.86
C ARG A 182 0.59 -29.68 4.87
N LYS A 183 0.99 -29.45 6.12
CA LYS A 183 0.12 -29.10 7.25
C LYS A 183 -0.16 -27.61 7.29
N PHE A 184 0.87 -26.77 7.11
CA PHE A 184 0.79 -25.31 7.28
C PHE A 184 0.64 -24.55 5.96
N LYS A 185 -0.08 -25.14 5.00
CA LYS A 185 -0.30 -24.54 3.69
C LYS A 185 -1.39 -23.48 3.79
N GLY A 186 -1.11 -22.24 3.40
CA GLY A 186 -2.08 -21.15 3.42
C GLY A 186 -1.91 -20.16 4.59
N VAL A 187 -0.88 -20.33 5.41
CA VAL A 187 -0.43 -19.28 6.34
C VAL A 187 0.38 -18.25 5.55
N THR A 188 -0.02 -16.99 5.62
CA THR A 188 0.62 -15.86 4.95
C THR A 188 0.66 -14.67 5.91
N PHE A 189 1.46 -13.64 5.58
CA PHE A 189 1.60 -12.46 6.41
C PHE A 189 1.28 -11.21 5.58
N GLU A 190 0.47 -10.31 6.14
CA GLU A 190 0.34 -8.93 5.69
C GLU A 190 1.31 -8.07 6.49
N THR A 191 2.13 -7.28 5.81
CA THR A 191 3.07 -6.36 6.45
C THR A 191 2.37 -5.05 6.78
N LEU A 192 2.57 -4.57 8.00
CA LEU A 192 2.08 -3.30 8.50
C LEU A 192 3.26 -2.48 9.03
N PHE A 193 3.13 -1.17 8.90
CA PHE A 193 4.06 -0.23 9.50
C PHE A 193 3.31 0.63 10.50
N THR A 194 3.74 0.57 11.75
CA THR A 194 3.19 1.37 12.84
C THR A 194 4.20 2.45 13.20
N ARG A 195 3.78 3.72 13.08
CA ARG A 195 4.63 4.88 13.38
C ARG A 195 4.78 5.04 14.88
N ASN A 196 6.01 4.96 15.38
CA ASN A 196 6.34 5.14 16.80
C ASN A 196 7.05 6.47 17.04
N TYR A 197 6.76 7.12 18.17
CA TYR A 197 7.33 8.40 18.59
C TYR A 197 8.02 8.22 19.95
N ILE A 198 9.30 8.58 20.03
CA ILE A 198 10.11 8.51 21.24
C ILE A 198 10.05 9.87 21.94
N GLN A 199 9.82 9.86 23.26
CA GLN A 199 9.70 11.08 24.08
C GLN A 199 8.69 12.09 23.49
N ASP A 200 7.55 11.58 23.01
CA ASP A 200 6.55 12.36 22.28
C ASP A 200 6.17 13.66 23.01
N ASN A 201 6.03 13.62 24.35
CA ASN A 201 5.73 14.82 25.14
C ASN A 201 6.68 16.02 24.91
N ILE A 202 7.99 15.77 24.72
CA ILE A 202 9.00 16.80 24.56
C ILE A 202 9.03 17.34 23.11
N PHE A 203 8.78 16.47 22.13
CA PHE A 203 8.99 16.78 20.71
C PHE A 203 7.69 16.88 19.88
N GLN A 204 6.51 16.61 20.46
CA GLN A 204 5.23 16.51 19.76
C GLN A 204 4.87 17.75 18.92
N GLU A 205 5.24 18.94 19.40
CA GLU A 205 4.97 20.21 18.72
C GLU A 205 5.86 20.42 17.49
N ILE A 206 7.07 19.84 17.49
CA ILE A 206 8.01 19.89 16.37
C ILE A 206 7.66 18.77 15.39
N ILE A 207 7.66 17.52 15.86
CA ILE A 207 7.52 16.34 15.01
C ILE A 207 6.10 16.27 14.43
N GLY A 208 5.09 16.50 15.27
CA GLY A 208 3.70 16.23 14.93
C GLY A 208 3.40 14.74 14.88
N TYR A 209 2.41 14.37 14.07
CA TYR A 209 1.92 13.00 14.02
C TYR A 209 1.39 12.62 12.64
N VAL A 210 1.17 11.32 12.44
CA VAL A 210 0.53 10.73 11.26
C VAL A 210 -0.89 10.25 11.57
N SER A 211 -1.72 10.12 10.54
CA SER A 211 -3.02 9.47 10.60
C SER A 211 -2.90 7.94 10.68
N ASN A 212 -4.02 7.25 10.89
CA ASN A 212 -4.09 5.78 10.83
C ASN A 212 -3.69 5.20 9.46
N GLU A 213 -3.66 6.03 8.40
CA GLU A 213 -3.18 5.64 7.07
C GLU A 213 -1.68 5.91 6.86
N ASN A 214 -0.95 6.28 7.92
CA ASN A 214 0.47 6.67 7.90
C ASN A 214 0.77 7.92 7.05
N LYS A 215 -0.19 8.85 6.95
CA LYS A 215 -0.03 10.15 6.29
C LYS A 215 0.26 11.24 7.32
N GLY A 216 1.26 12.09 7.08
CA GLY A 216 1.60 13.22 7.95
C GLY A 216 0.45 14.22 8.10
N VAL A 217 0.09 14.54 9.34
CA VAL A 217 -1.06 15.42 9.67
C VAL A 217 -0.60 16.77 10.21
N TYR A 218 0.43 16.77 11.05
CA TYR A 218 0.97 17.96 11.71
C TYR A 218 2.51 17.99 11.70
N GLY A 219 3.09 19.15 11.98
CA GLY A 219 4.53 19.31 12.21
C GLY A 219 5.43 18.89 11.04
N ILE A 220 6.63 18.43 11.39
CA ILE A 220 7.62 17.86 10.47
C ILE A 220 7.05 16.67 9.69
N GLU A 221 6.23 15.83 10.33
CA GLU A 221 5.57 14.69 9.67
C GLU A 221 4.72 15.13 8.47
N LYS A 222 3.98 16.23 8.61
CA LYS A 222 3.18 16.79 7.51
C LYS A 222 4.05 17.44 6.44
N TYR A 223 5.01 18.25 6.86
CA TYR A 223 5.80 19.05 5.92
C TYR A 223 6.64 18.15 5.01
N TYR A 224 7.30 17.14 5.58
CA TYR A 224 8.13 16.18 4.85
C TYR A 224 7.39 14.87 4.52
N ASP A 225 6.07 14.86 4.46
CA ASP A 225 5.29 13.63 4.22
C ASP A 225 5.69 12.93 2.92
N LYS A 226 6.02 13.72 1.90
CA LYS A 226 6.40 13.21 0.58
C LYS A 226 7.75 12.49 0.60
N GLU A 227 8.73 13.05 1.30
CA GLU A 227 10.07 12.49 1.46
C GLU A 227 10.03 11.28 2.40
N LEU A 228 9.30 11.41 3.52
CA LEU A 228 9.20 10.38 4.55
C LEU A 228 8.39 9.16 4.10
N SER A 229 7.34 9.30 3.29
CA SER A 229 6.40 8.19 2.99
C SER A 229 6.95 7.08 2.10
N GLY A 230 8.02 7.33 1.35
CA GLY A 230 8.56 6.38 0.38
C GLY A 230 7.59 6.09 -0.78
N LYS A 231 7.86 5.04 -1.56
CA LYS A 231 6.99 4.63 -2.68
C LYS A 231 6.55 3.18 -2.51
N THR A 232 5.24 2.99 -2.42
CA THR A 232 4.60 1.67 -2.36
C THR A 232 5.02 0.78 -3.53
N GLY A 233 5.47 -0.43 -3.23
CA GLY A 233 5.74 -1.46 -4.21
C GLY A 233 4.46 -2.02 -4.80
N ILE A 234 4.53 -2.52 -6.03
CA ILE A 234 3.45 -3.24 -6.70
C ILE A 234 3.98 -4.61 -7.05
N THR A 235 3.26 -5.66 -6.70
CA THR A 235 3.55 -7.02 -7.16
C THR A 235 2.34 -7.61 -7.86
N THR A 236 2.59 -8.18 -9.02
CA THR A 236 1.60 -8.76 -9.93
C THR A 236 1.50 -10.25 -9.65
N GLY A 237 0.52 -10.65 -8.85
CA GLY A 237 0.19 -12.05 -8.60
C GLY A 237 -0.72 -12.62 -9.70
N LEU A 238 -0.65 -13.94 -9.90
CA LEU A 238 -1.57 -14.67 -10.78
C LEU A 238 -2.67 -15.34 -9.94
N ARG A 239 -3.94 -14.99 -10.20
CA ARG A 239 -5.11 -15.74 -9.71
C ARG A 239 -5.11 -17.13 -10.34
N LYS A 240 -5.64 -18.14 -9.62
CA LYS A 240 -5.78 -19.53 -10.11
C LYS A 240 -6.36 -19.56 -11.53
N ILE A 241 -5.54 -20.02 -12.47
CA ILE A 241 -5.93 -20.27 -13.86
C ILE A 241 -6.42 -21.72 -13.94
N PRO A 242 -7.55 -22.00 -14.62
CA PRO A 242 -7.94 -23.38 -14.93
C PRO A 242 -6.77 -24.11 -15.60
N LYS A 243 -6.47 -25.35 -15.20
CA LYS A 243 -5.36 -26.16 -15.78
C LYS A 243 -5.38 -26.17 -17.32
N ALA A 244 -6.58 -26.16 -17.90
CA ALA A 244 -6.79 -26.08 -19.35
C ALA A 244 -6.22 -24.79 -19.98
N LEU A 245 -6.34 -23.63 -19.32
CA LEU A 245 -5.79 -22.34 -19.80
C LEU A 245 -4.28 -22.17 -19.51
N GLN A 246 -3.76 -22.91 -18.53
CA GLN A 246 -2.39 -22.73 -18.02
C GLN A 246 -1.30 -23.07 -19.05
N GLY A 247 -1.58 -23.97 -19.99
CA GLY A 247 -0.68 -24.31 -21.11
C GLY A 247 -0.88 -23.47 -22.38
N ILE A 248 -2.03 -22.79 -22.54
CA ILE A 248 -2.39 -22.02 -23.74
C ILE A 248 -1.97 -20.57 -23.59
N MET A 249 -2.15 -20.03 -22.38
CA MET A 249 -1.55 -18.78 -21.97
C MET A 249 -0.04 -19.05 -21.80
N LYS A 250 0.80 -18.63 -22.76
CA LYS A 250 2.26 -18.58 -22.60
C LYS A 250 2.64 -17.54 -21.54
N LEU A 251 2.24 -17.80 -20.31
CA LEU A 251 2.13 -16.83 -19.22
C LEU A 251 3.39 -16.78 -18.34
N GLY A 252 4.38 -17.64 -18.62
CA GLY A 252 5.73 -17.52 -18.07
C GLY A 252 6.41 -16.18 -18.42
N ASN A 253 5.86 -15.46 -19.41
CA ASN A 253 6.28 -14.12 -19.83
C ASN A 253 5.10 -13.12 -19.78
N ILE A 254 4.18 -13.19 -18.80
CA ILE A 254 3.55 -11.91 -18.40
C ILE A 254 4.73 -11.04 -18.02
N LYS A 255 5.00 -10.02 -18.83
CA LYS A 255 5.87 -8.96 -18.36
C LYS A 255 5.29 -8.57 -17.00
N LYS A 256 6.08 -8.76 -15.96
CA LYS A 256 5.96 -8.10 -14.66
C LYS A 256 6.07 -6.58 -14.86
N SER A 257 5.35 -6.03 -15.84
CA SER A 257 5.52 -4.67 -16.34
C SER A 257 5.08 -3.64 -15.33
N GLU A 258 4.31 -4.07 -14.33
CA GLU A 258 3.88 -3.25 -13.20
C GLU A 258 4.55 -3.67 -11.88
N ASP A 259 5.41 -4.70 -11.86
CA ASP A 259 6.14 -5.02 -10.63
C ASP A 259 7.13 -3.88 -10.34
N ARG A 260 6.90 -3.17 -9.25
CA ARG A 260 7.79 -2.14 -8.74
C ARG A 260 8.16 -2.54 -7.32
N LYS A 261 9.45 -2.60 -7.03
CA LYS A 261 9.89 -2.77 -5.64
C LYS A 261 9.50 -1.52 -4.84
N GLU A 262 9.06 -1.72 -3.61
CA GLU A 262 8.91 -0.65 -2.65
C GLU A 262 10.24 0.11 -2.46
N GLU A 263 10.15 1.43 -2.38
CA GLU A 263 11.26 2.31 -2.03
C GLU A 263 10.97 2.87 -0.64
N GLU A 264 11.88 2.67 0.32
CA GLU A 264 11.76 3.26 1.65
C GLU A 264 11.79 4.78 1.57
N GLY A 265 11.14 5.43 2.54
CA GLY A 265 11.20 6.87 2.67
C GLY A 265 12.55 7.38 3.15
N ASP A 266 12.85 8.62 2.80
CA ASP A 266 14.09 9.28 3.17
C ASP A 266 14.14 9.53 4.68
N ASN A 267 15.29 9.29 5.30
CA ASN A 267 15.50 9.62 6.71
C ASN A 267 15.79 11.11 6.86
N LEU A 268 15.20 11.73 7.88
CA LEU A 268 15.38 13.15 8.18
C LEU A 268 16.23 13.32 9.45
N VAL A 269 17.25 14.18 9.35
CA VAL A 269 18.04 14.63 10.50
C VAL A 269 17.70 16.10 10.74
N LEU A 270 17.17 16.40 11.91
CA LEU A 270 16.82 17.75 12.34
C LEU A 270 18.06 18.49 12.85
N THR A 271 17.98 19.82 12.88
CA THR A 271 18.99 20.67 13.53
C THR A 271 18.86 20.70 15.06
N ILE A 272 17.80 20.10 15.59
CA ILE A 272 17.51 20.01 17.01
C ILE A 272 18.62 19.22 17.70
N ASP A 273 19.03 19.70 18.87
CA ASP A 273 19.89 19.00 19.81
C ASP A 273 19.02 18.49 20.97
N SER A 274 19.09 17.19 21.26
CA SER A 274 18.22 16.57 22.26
C SER A 274 18.40 17.14 23.66
N PHE A 275 19.64 17.46 24.04
CA PHE A 275 19.98 17.96 25.36
C PHE A 275 19.48 19.39 25.55
N LEU A 276 19.69 20.25 24.54
CA LEU A 276 19.15 21.62 24.56
C LEU A 276 17.63 21.64 24.52
N GLN A 277 17.00 20.71 23.79
CA GLN A 277 15.55 20.57 23.75
C GLN A 277 14.98 20.22 25.12
N ASP A 278 15.55 19.23 25.81
CA ASP A 278 15.12 18.82 27.14
C ASP A 278 15.32 19.94 28.18
N ALA A 279 16.49 20.61 28.14
CA ALA A 279 16.78 21.74 29.01
C ALA A 279 15.77 22.89 28.82
N LEU A 280 15.49 23.29 27.58
CA LEU A 280 14.49 24.32 27.28
C LEU A 280 13.11 23.89 27.78
N ASN A 281 12.72 22.65 27.50
CA ASN A 281 11.42 22.10 27.86
C ASN A 281 11.20 22.17 29.38
N ASN A 282 12.18 21.73 30.17
CA ASN A 282 12.10 21.75 31.64
C ASN A 282 12.04 23.17 32.21
N GLU A 283 12.79 24.12 31.65
CA GLU A 283 12.74 25.53 32.07
C GLU A 283 11.39 26.19 31.75
N LEU A 284 10.81 25.89 30.57
CA LEU A 284 9.50 26.42 30.20
C LEU A 284 8.38 25.84 31.07
N GLU A 285 8.46 24.57 31.44
CA GLU A 285 7.54 23.94 32.40
C GLU A 285 7.65 24.58 33.78
N ALA A 286 8.87 24.73 34.28
CA ALA A 286 9.12 25.36 35.57
C ALA A 286 8.58 26.80 35.60
N ALA A 287 8.79 27.58 34.53
CA ALA A 287 8.24 28.92 34.40
C ALA A 287 6.70 28.92 34.35
N TYR A 288 6.10 28.00 33.59
CA TYR A 288 4.65 27.85 33.49
C TYR A 288 4.01 27.63 34.87
N VAL A 289 4.56 26.70 35.65
CA VAL A 289 4.07 26.37 37.00
C VAL A 289 4.35 27.50 37.98
N LYS A 290 5.59 27.99 38.05
CA LYS A 290 6.03 28.99 39.03
C LYS A 290 5.24 30.29 38.92
N TYR A 291 4.94 30.73 37.71
CA TYR A 291 4.24 32.00 37.46
C TYR A 291 2.75 31.83 37.18
N ASN A 292 2.23 30.59 37.19
CA ASN A 292 0.87 30.26 36.78
C ASN A 292 0.52 30.92 35.44
N ALA A 293 1.43 30.79 34.47
CA ALA A 293 1.32 31.42 33.16
C ALA A 293 0.21 30.77 32.34
N SER A 294 -0.37 31.49 31.37
CA SER A 294 -1.33 30.91 30.42
C SER A 294 -0.63 29.99 29.40
N SER A 295 0.61 30.31 29.06
CA SER A 295 1.52 29.48 28.26
C SER A 295 2.94 29.99 28.42
N THR A 296 3.91 29.15 28.10
CA THR A 296 5.32 29.52 27.95
C THR A 296 5.83 28.96 26.62
N MET A 297 6.76 29.67 25.98
CA MET A 297 7.28 29.29 24.67
C MET A 297 8.72 29.76 24.53
N GLY A 298 9.53 29.01 23.79
CA GLY A 298 10.92 29.35 23.57
C GLY A 298 11.50 28.70 22.32
N ILE A 299 12.48 29.40 21.74
CA ILE A 299 13.29 28.93 20.62
C ILE A 299 14.76 29.23 20.97
N LEU A 300 15.62 28.22 20.86
CA LEU A 300 17.07 28.40 20.84
C LEU A 300 17.56 28.25 19.40
N MET A 301 18.39 29.19 18.95
CA MET A 301 18.87 29.26 17.58
C MET A 301 20.36 29.64 17.55
N GLU A 302 21.11 28.98 16.66
CA GLU A 302 22.47 29.40 16.28
C GLU A 302 22.36 30.59 15.32
N VAL A 303 22.86 31.76 15.73
CA VAL A 303 22.63 33.03 15.02
C VAL A 303 23.31 33.06 13.66
N GLU A 304 24.54 32.52 13.55
CA GLU A 304 25.30 32.59 12.31
C GLU A 304 24.67 31.77 11.17
N THR A 305 24.00 30.65 11.50
CA THR A 305 23.45 29.72 10.49
C THR A 305 21.93 29.71 10.44
N GLY A 306 21.26 30.25 11.45
CA GLY A 306 19.81 30.17 11.61
C GLY A 306 19.30 28.79 12.02
N LYS A 307 20.17 27.84 12.38
CA LYS A 307 19.75 26.52 12.86
C LYS A 307 18.96 26.65 14.15
N VAL A 308 17.75 26.09 14.16
CA VAL A 308 16.97 25.92 15.40
C VAL A 308 17.53 24.72 16.14
N LEU A 309 18.07 24.95 17.33
CA LEU A 309 18.67 23.93 18.20
C LEU A 309 17.64 23.33 19.17
N ALA A 310 16.66 24.12 19.59
CA ALA A 310 15.56 23.67 20.41
C ALA A 310 14.34 24.59 20.22
N MET A 311 13.14 24.03 20.31
CA MET A 311 11.88 24.76 20.15
C MET A 311 10.79 24.05 20.95
N SER A 312 10.17 24.74 21.90
CA SER A 312 9.18 24.11 22.78
C SER A 312 8.17 25.13 23.25
N SER A 313 6.96 24.65 23.56
CA SER A 313 5.98 25.39 24.33
C SER A 313 5.30 24.54 25.39
N TYR A 314 4.67 25.22 26.35
CA TYR A 314 3.81 24.64 27.38
C TYR A 314 2.49 25.45 27.49
N PRO A 315 1.36 24.82 27.85
CA PRO A 315 1.23 23.41 28.25
C PRO A 315 1.32 22.45 27.06
N LYS A 316 1.75 21.21 27.36
CA LYS A 316 1.78 20.10 26.42
C LYS A 316 0.37 19.54 26.18
N ALA A 317 0.12 19.05 24.97
CA ALA A 317 -1.14 18.42 24.63
C ALA A 317 -1.15 16.97 25.14
N GLU A 318 -2.31 16.51 25.62
CA GLU A 318 -2.56 15.11 25.95
C GLU A 318 -3.03 14.33 24.71
N ASP A 319 -3.87 14.97 23.90
CA ASP A 319 -4.40 14.41 22.66
C ASP A 319 -3.71 15.00 21.42
N LYS A 320 -3.47 14.15 20.42
CA LYS A 320 -2.81 14.54 19.16
C LYS A 320 -3.53 15.67 18.43
N ALA A 321 -4.86 15.72 18.52
CA ALA A 321 -5.68 16.73 17.88
C ALA A 321 -5.45 18.15 18.44
N ASP A 322 -4.97 18.24 19.69
CA ASP A 322 -4.75 19.50 20.39
C ASP A 322 -3.28 19.95 20.36
N ILE A 323 -2.40 19.15 19.73
CA ILE A 323 -1.00 19.52 19.53
C ILE A 323 -0.93 20.85 18.79
N LYS A 324 -0.25 21.81 19.42
CA LYS A 324 -0.09 23.15 18.89
C LYS A 324 1.31 23.67 19.18
N ASN A 325 2.08 23.97 18.14
CA ASN A 325 3.35 24.64 18.27
C ASN A 325 3.13 26.15 18.47
N ARG A 326 3.08 26.60 19.73
CA ARG A 326 2.76 27.99 20.07
C ARG A 326 3.82 28.98 19.60
N THR A 327 5.08 28.54 19.54
CA THR A 327 6.21 29.39 19.12
C THR A 327 6.05 29.99 17.72
N ILE A 328 5.26 29.34 16.85
CA ILE A 328 5.00 29.79 15.48
C ILE A 328 3.52 30.09 15.18
N THR A 329 2.60 29.76 16.11
CA THR A 329 1.15 29.93 15.88
C THR A 329 0.50 30.99 16.76
N ASP A 330 1.04 31.25 17.95
CA ASP A 330 0.47 32.24 18.87
C ASP A 330 1.01 33.63 18.57
N TYR A 331 0.11 34.61 18.57
CA TYR A 331 0.45 36.03 18.48
C TYR A 331 0.54 36.62 19.88
N PHE A 332 1.53 37.48 20.10
CA PHE A 332 1.66 38.25 21.33
C PHE A 332 2.21 39.65 21.02
N GLU A 333 1.93 40.60 21.91
CA GLU A 333 2.49 41.94 21.82
C GLU A 333 3.96 41.92 22.23
N PRO A 334 4.91 42.29 21.36
CA PRO A 334 6.34 42.19 21.67
C PRO A 334 6.78 43.21 22.74
N GLY A 335 6.01 44.26 22.99
CA GLY A 335 6.37 45.27 23.98
C GLY A 335 7.80 45.79 23.80
N SER A 336 8.59 45.80 24.88
CA SER A 336 9.94 46.36 24.84
C SER A 336 10.96 45.56 24.02
N ILE A 337 10.71 44.27 23.68
CA ILE A 337 11.66 43.50 22.85
C ILE A 337 11.72 44.00 21.40
N PHE A 338 10.75 44.83 20.97
CA PHE A 338 10.75 45.44 19.63
C PHE A 338 11.62 46.71 19.53
N LYS A 339 11.98 47.33 20.66
CA LYS A 339 12.71 48.62 20.68
C LYS A 339 14.03 48.60 19.89
N PRO A 340 14.86 47.53 19.92
CA PRO A 340 16.07 47.48 19.09
C PRO A 340 15.78 47.66 17.59
N ILE A 341 14.65 47.14 17.09
CA ILE A 341 14.21 47.33 15.70
C ILE A 341 13.84 48.79 15.45
N THR A 342 13.10 49.43 16.37
CA THR A 342 12.79 50.87 16.29
C THR A 342 14.06 51.72 16.22
N VAL A 343 15.06 51.42 17.05
CA VAL A 343 16.35 52.12 17.04
C VAL A 343 17.10 51.87 15.73
N ALA A 344 17.14 50.63 15.24
CA ALA A 344 17.75 50.31 13.96
C ALA A 344 17.11 51.08 12.79
N ILE A 345 15.78 51.20 12.77
CA ILE A 345 15.06 52.03 11.78
C ILE A 345 15.47 53.50 11.91
N GLY A 346 15.56 54.03 13.14
CA GLY A 346 15.98 55.41 13.37
C GLY A 346 17.41 55.70 12.87
N LEU A 347 18.33 54.74 13.06
CA LEU A 347 19.71 54.82 12.56
C LEU A 347 19.76 54.71 11.03
N GLU A 348 19.04 53.75 10.45
CA GLU A 348 19.00 53.51 9.00
C GLU A 348 18.39 54.70 8.24
N THR A 349 17.28 55.25 8.76
CA THR A 349 16.62 56.45 8.21
C THR A 349 17.35 57.75 8.56
N LYS A 350 18.44 57.67 9.34
CA LYS A 350 19.27 58.79 9.79
C LYS A 350 18.53 59.85 10.60
N VAL A 351 17.37 59.51 11.17
CA VAL A 351 16.63 60.38 12.12
C VAL A 351 17.41 60.50 13.44
N ILE A 352 18.18 59.46 13.79
CA ILE A 352 19.14 59.46 14.90
C ILE A 352 20.50 58.91 14.43
N ASN A 353 21.55 59.13 15.20
CA ASN A 353 22.89 58.56 15.03
C ASN A 353 23.49 58.11 16.38
N GLU A 354 24.67 57.51 16.35
CA GLU A 354 25.38 56.99 17.54
C GLU A 354 25.66 58.04 18.63
N ASN A 355 25.69 59.33 18.27
CA ASN A 355 25.95 60.46 19.16
C ASN A 355 24.66 61.23 19.54
N THR A 356 23.48 60.83 19.03
CA THR A 356 22.22 61.47 19.36
C THR A 356 21.90 61.29 20.84
N ARG A 357 21.64 62.39 21.55
CA ARG A 357 21.20 62.39 22.95
C ARG A 357 19.70 62.62 23.01
N LEU A 358 18.99 61.68 23.62
CA LEU A 358 17.55 61.80 23.89
C LEU A 358 17.37 62.11 25.38
N VAL A 359 16.58 63.15 25.69
CA VAL A 359 16.23 63.49 27.07
C VAL A 359 15.06 62.61 27.50
N SER A 360 15.22 61.85 28.57
CA SER A 360 14.18 61.00 29.15
C SER A 360 13.67 61.63 30.45
N GLU A 361 12.66 62.50 30.36
CA GLU A 361 12.09 63.24 31.50
C GLU A 361 11.09 62.40 32.34
N GLY A 362 10.88 61.12 31.98
CA GLY A 362 9.94 60.23 32.66
C GLY A 362 8.47 60.41 32.26
N SER A 363 8.15 61.48 31.52
CA SER A 363 6.85 61.67 30.87
C SER A 363 7.02 62.43 29.55
N ILE A 364 6.08 62.26 28.62
CA ILE A 364 6.00 63.05 27.39
C ILE A 364 4.54 63.40 27.14
N LYS A 365 4.26 64.67 26.80
CA LYS A 365 2.92 65.10 26.42
C LYS A 365 2.70 64.75 24.95
N VAL A 366 1.87 63.75 24.69
CA VAL A 366 1.46 63.38 23.33
C VAL A 366 0.26 64.27 22.94
N ALA A 367 0.35 64.95 21.80
CA ALA A 367 -0.64 65.92 21.32
C ALA A 367 -1.88 65.26 20.70
#